data_AF-A0A969U3T2-F1
#
_entry.id   AF-A0A969U3T2-F1
#
_cell.length_a   1.000
_cell.length_b   1.000
_cell.length_c   1.000
_cell.angle_alpha   90.00
_cell.angle_beta   90.00
_cell.angle_gamma   90.00
#
_symmetry.space_group_name_H-M   'P 1'
#
loop_
_entity.id
_entity.type
_entity.pdbx_description
1 polymer ?
#
loop_
_entity_poly.entity_id
_entity_poly.type
_entity_poly.pdbx_seq_one_letter_code
_entity_poly.pdbx_strand_id
1 'polypeptide(L)'
;MPQEIKPEDNSDESRTGAAPESEQHIDAGDNSSETPTKAPPAAEQQVVRITLVGSRKAVLKTIHTLYLLGFAEVSDWSPPQPVKNSNDVASSLIRRQGTGTIEPSVKPNT
;
A
#
# COMPACT_ATOMS: atom_id res chain seq x y z
N MET A 1 54.02 -2.95 25.90
CA MET A 1 52.95 -2.09 25.36
C MET A 1 52.30 -2.82 24.18
N PRO A 2 50.97 -2.85 24.02
CA PRO A 2 49.85 -3.10 24.96
C PRO A 2 49.28 -4.54 24.79
N GLN A 3 49.16 -5.34 25.86
CA GLN A 3 48.00 -5.66 26.72
C GLN A 3 46.86 -6.46 26.06
N GLU A 4 46.83 -7.75 26.44
CA GLU A 4 45.90 -8.83 26.11
C GLU A 4 44.60 -8.69 26.92
N ILE A 5 43.45 -8.74 26.26
CA ILE A 5 42.14 -8.54 26.90
C ILE A 5 41.61 -9.92 27.32
N LYS A 6 41.64 -10.20 28.63
CA LYS A 6 40.99 -11.39 29.23
C LYS A 6 39.47 -11.25 29.15
N PRO A 7 38.72 -12.33 28.89
CA PRO A 7 37.31 -12.39 29.22
C PRO A 7 37.18 -12.59 30.74
N GLU A 8 36.65 -11.58 31.43
CA GLU A 8 36.25 -11.70 32.83
C GLU A 8 34.93 -12.46 32.93
N ASP A 9 35.05 -13.58 33.65
CA ASP A 9 34.00 -14.34 34.29
C ASP A 9 33.09 -13.43 35.14
N ASN A 10 31.78 -13.54 34.91
CA ASN A 10 30.81 -13.12 35.92
C ASN A 10 29.55 -13.99 35.77
N SER A 11 29.66 -15.22 36.25
CA SER A 11 28.51 -16.00 36.67
C SER A 11 28.32 -15.70 38.15
N ASP A 12 27.18 -15.12 38.58
CA ASP A 12 26.49 -15.70 39.74
C ASP A 12 25.04 -15.23 39.94
N GLU A 13 24.27 -16.21 40.41
CA GLU A 13 23.08 -16.19 41.28
C GLU A 13 21.83 -15.35 40.95
N SER A 14 20.87 -16.05 40.34
CA SER A 14 19.58 -16.46 40.96
C SER A 14 19.12 -15.75 42.25
N ARG A 15 17.95 -15.07 42.20
CA ARG A 15 16.85 -15.09 43.22
C ARG A 15 15.73 -14.13 42.79
N THR A 16 14.53 -14.63 42.51
CA THR A 16 13.38 -14.67 43.44
C THR A 16 12.56 -13.38 43.46
N GLY A 17 11.23 -13.53 43.31
CA GLY A 17 10.25 -12.49 43.58
C GLY A 17 9.25 -12.38 42.43
N ALA A 18 8.18 -13.17 42.44
CA ALA A 18 6.88 -12.76 42.98
C ALA A 18 6.10 -11.93 41.95
N ALA A 19 4.93 -12.44 41.55
CA ALA A 19 3.92 -11.65 40.88
C ALA A 19 3.52 -10.46 41.76
N PRO A 20 3.19 -9.31 41.17
CA PRO A 20 2.19 -8.44 41.71
C PRO A 20 0.93 -8.55 40.85
N GLU A 21 -0.08 -9.14 41.48
CA GLU A 21 -1.48 -8.98 41.12
C GLU A 21 -1.85 -7.49 41.05
N SER A 22 -2.76 -7.20 40.12
CA SER A 22 -3.89 -6.30 40.24
C SER A 22 -3.76 -5.09 41.19
N GLU A 23 -3.76 -3.90 40.61
CA GLU A 23 -4.62 -2.79 41.07
C GLU A 23 -4.68 -1.70 39.98
N GLN A 24 -5.53 -1.92 38.97
CA GLN A 24 -6.02 -0.82 38.14
C GLN A 24 -7.21 -0.19 38.84
N HIS A 25 -6.96 0.92 39.52
CA HIS A 25 -8.00 1.77 40.10
C HIS A 25 -8.58 2.63 38.96
N ILE A 26 -9.68 2.18 38.34
CA ILE A 26 -10.48 3.02 37.44
C ILE A 26 -11.68 3.56 38.20
N ASP A 27 -11.62 4.85 38.48
CA ASP A 27 -12.69 5.66 39.05
C ASP A 27 -13.87 5.74 38.05
N ALA A 28 -15.08 5.59 38.57
CA ALA A 28 -16.30 5.63 37.79
C ALA A 28 -16.69 7.09 37.48
N GLY A 29 -16.74 7.46 36.21
CA GLY A 29 -17.15 8.79 35.77
C GLY A 29 -17.72 8.80 34.35
N ASP A 30 -19.01 8.46 34.26
CA ASP A 30 -20.04 8.98 33.35
C ASP A 30 -19.76 9.20 31.85
N ASN A 31 -20.35 8.29 31.06
CA ASN A 31 -21.08 8.50 29.80
C ASN A 31 -20.67 9.68 28.87
N SER A 32 -20.04 9.32 27.75
CA SER A 32 -20.44 9.86 26.44
C SER A 32 -20.23 8.80 25.37
N SER A 33 -21.34 8.37 24.78
CA SER A 33 -21.40 7.40 23.70
C SER A 33 -20.74 7.98 22.44
N GLU A 34 -19.42 7.85 22.33
CA GLU A 34 -18.73 8.03 21.07
C GLU A 34 -19.02 6.80 20.20
N THR A 35 -20.09 6.91 19.42
CA THR A 35 -20.24 6.01 18.28
C THR A 35 -18.96 6.13 17.44
N PRO A 36 -18.27 5.03 17.09
CA PRO A 36 -17.21 5.13 16.11
C PRO A 36 -17.92 5.54 14.83
N THR A 37 -17.74 6.80 14.43
CA THR A 37 -18.15 7.26 13.11
C THR A 37 -17.38 6.39 12.13
N LYS A 38 -18.04 5.32 11.68
CA LYS A 38 -17.56 4.43 10.65
C LYS A 38 -17.33 5.32 9.45
N ALA A 39 -16.07 5.66 9.19
CA ALA A 39 -15.66 6.26 7.94
C ALA A 39 -16.39 5.50 6.82
N PRO A 40 -17.02 6.19 5.86
CA PRO A 40 -17.70 5.51 4.77
C PRO A 40 -16.77 4.43 4.22
N PRO A 41 -17.23 3.19 4.01
CA PRO A 41 -16.38 2.14 3.47
C PRO A 41 -15.72 2.71 2.24
N ALA A 42 -14.39 2.79 2.25
CA ALA A 42 -13.62 3.33 1.14
C ALA A 42 -14.13 2.61 -0.11
N ALA A 43 -14.84 3.34 -0.98
CA ALA A 43 -15.44 2.76 -2.17
C ALA A 43 -14.36 1.91 -2.85
N GLU A 44 -14.63 0.63 -3.06
CA GLU A 44 -13.62 -0.31 -3.53
C GLU A 44 -13.15 0.16 -4.92
N GLN A 45 -12.04 0.88 -4.95
CA GLN A 45 -11.49 1.43 -6.18
C GLN A 45 -10.80 0.29 -6.93
N GLN A 46 -11.33 -0.09 -8.08
CA GLN A 46 -10.68 -1.08 -8.93
C GLN A 46 -9.42 -0.46 -9.53
N VAL A 47 -8.26 -1.04 -9.22
CA VAL A 47 -6.97 -0.57 -9.74
C VAL A 47 -6.62 -1.38 -10.99
N VAL A 48 -6.51 -0.72 -12.13
CA VAL A 48 -6.01 -1.30 -13.39
C VAL A 48 -4.53 -0.94 -13.54
N ARG A 49 -3.69 -1.95 -13.77
CA ARG A 49 -2.26 -1.80 -14.04
C ARG A 49 -1.93 -2.36 -15.41
N ILE A 50 -1.22 -1.58 -16.23
CA ILE A 50 -0.80 -1.99 -17.57
C ILE A 50 0.70 -1.76 -17.68
N THR A 51 1.44 -2.75 -18.19
CA THR A 51 2.87 -2.64 -18.45
C THR A 51 3.13 -2.99 -19.91
N LEU A 52 3.75 -2.06 -20.63
CA LEU A 52 4.24 -2.28 -21.99
C LEU A 52 5.71 -2.65 -21.91
N VAL A 53 6.10 -3.76 -22.55
CA VAL A 53 7.50 -4.22 -22.62
C VAL A 53 7.88 -4.46 -24.08
N GLY A 54 9.06 -3.96 -24.47
CA GLY A 54 9.65 -4.21 -25.78
C GLY A 54 10.67 -3.14 -26.15
N SER A 55 11.08 -3.09 -27.41
CA SER A 55 12.01 -2.06 -27.86
C SER A 55 11.51 -0.65 -27.54
N ARG A 56 12.42 0.27 -27.21
CA ARG A 56 12.06 1.67 -26.89
C ARG A 56 11.18 2.32 -27.96
N LYS A 57 11.44 2.05 -29.24
CA LYS A 57 10.64 2.56 -30.36
C LYS A 57 9.22 1.98 -30.35
N ALA A 58 9.07 0.69 -30.07
CA ALA A 58 7.76 0.05 -30.01
C ALA A 58 6.94 0.58 -28.82
N VAL A 59 7.54 0.66 -27.63
CA VAL A 59 6.86 1.17 -26.43
C VAL A 59 6.36 2.60 -26.64
N LEU A 60 7.20 3.52 -27.13
CA LEU A 60 6.79 4.90 -27.38
C LEU A 60 5.69 5.01 -28.45
N LYS A 61 5.78 4.22 -29.52
CA LYS A 61 4.72 4.16 -30.54
C LYS A 61 3.40 3.70 -29.95
N THR A 62 3.41 2.64 -29.14
CA THR A 62 2.21 2.12 -28.50
C THR A 62 1.59 3.15 -27.55
N ILE A 63 2.39 3.84 -26.73
CA ILE A 63 1.91 4.93 -25.86
C ILE A 63 1.23 6.02 -26.69
N HIS A 64 1.87 6.48 -27.77
CA HIS A 64 1.28 7.49 -28.66
C HIS A 64 -0.02 6.99 -29.32
N THR A 65 -0.08 5.73 -29.76
CA THR A 65 -1.31 5.16 -30.31
C THR A 65 -2.43 5.14 -29.28
N LEU A 66 -2.15 4.73 -28.04
CA LEU A 66 -3.14 4.70 -26.95
C LEU A 66 -3.62 6.10 -26.58
N TYR A 67 -2.72 7.09 -26.63
CA TYR A 67 -3.10 8.50 -26.50
C TYR A 67 -4.06 8.95 -27.61
N LEU A 68 -3.76 8.67 -28.86
CA LEU A 68 -4.62 9.02 -30.00
C LEU A 68 -5.99 8.33 -29.94
N LEU A 69 -6.09 7.16 -29.31
CA LEU A 69 -7.34 6.44 -29.06
C LEU A 69 -8.11 6.97 -27.84
N GLY A 70 -7.58 7.97 -27.12
CA GLY A 70 -8.18 8.51 -25.90
C GLY A 70 -8.13 7.55 -24.71
N PHE A 71 -7.26 6.54 -24.75
CA PHE A 71 -7.18 5.53 -23.70
C PHE A 71 -6.51 6.04 -22.42
N ALA A 72 -5.39 6.77 -22.58
CA ALA A 72 -4.64 7.38 -21.49
C ALA A 72 -3.78 8.53 -22.02
N GLU A 73 -3.51 9.55 -21.19
CA GLU A 73 -2.59 10.62 -21.53
C GLU A 73 -1.14 10.10 -21.57
N VAL A 74 -0.27 10.73 -22.37
CA VAL A 74 1.14 10.33 -22.43
C VAL A 74 1.82 10.51 -21.06
N SER A 75 1.41 11.52 -20.30
CA SER A 75 1.92 11.80 -18.94
C SER A 75 1.52 10.78 -17.89
N ASP A 76 0.48 9.97 -18.16
CA ASP A 76 0.02 8.95 -17.21
C ASP A 76 0.94 7.72 -17.18
N TRP A 77 1.78 7.57 -18.21
CA TRP A 77 2.75 6.49 -18.33
C TRP A 77 4.05 6.82 -17.60
N SER A 78 4.64 5.81 -16.95
CA SER A 78 5.98 5.96 -16.39
C SER A 78 7.03 6.10 -17.51
N PRO A 79 8.11 6.86 -17.27
CA PRO A 79 9.21 6.95 -18.23
C PRO A 79 9.73 5.55 -18.58
N PRO A 80 10.00 5.23 -19.87
CA PRO A 80 10.48 3.92 -20.24
C PRO A 80 11.79 3.56 -19.53
N GLN A 81 11.78 2.51 -18.71
CA GLN A 81 12.94 2.05 -17.94
C GLN A 81 13.54 0.79 -18.58
N PRO A 82 14.87 0.63 -18.61
CA PRO A 82 15.51 -0.58 -19.10
C PRO A 82 15.07 -1.81 -18.32
N VAL A 83 14.73 -2.88 -19.04
CA VAL A 83 14.52 -4.20 -18.43
C VAL A 83 15.89 -4.84 -18.26
N LYS A 84 16.16 -5.43 -17.08
CA LYS A 84 17.43 -6.12 -16.84
C LYS A 84 17.70 -7.12 -17.97
N ASN A 85 18.98 -7.24 -18.35
CA ASN A 85 19.46 -8.26 -19.28
C ASN A 85 18.74 -8.34 -20.65
N SER A 86 18.12 -7.24 -21.10
CA SER A 86 17.56 -7.10 -22.46
C SER A 86 17.83 -5.69 -23.02
N ASN A 87 17.68 -5.53 -24.33
CA ASN A 87 17.60 -4.22 -25.00
C ASN A 87 16.18 -3.61 -24.93
N ASP A 88 15.26 -4.29 -24.25
CA ASP A 88 13.88 -3.85 -24.07
C ASP A 88 13.74 -2.85 -22.92
N VAL A 89 12.69 -2.04 -23.01
CA VAL A 89 12.27 -1.12 -21.97
C VAL A 89 10.84 -1.45 -21.54
N ALA A 90 10.51 -1.07 -20.31
CA ALA A 90 9.17 -1.17 -19.76
C ALA A 90 8.60 0.21 -19.43
N SER A 91 7.31 0.42 -19.69
CA SER A 91 6.56 1.59 -19.24
C SER A 91 5.23 1.13 -18.65
N SER A 92 4.81 1.76 -17.56
CA SER A 92 3.66 1.31 -16.76
C SER A 92 2.63 2.42 -16.57
N LEU A 93 1.36 2.06 -16.65
CA LEU A 93 0.20 2.90 -16.36
C LEU A 93 -0.56 2.30 -15.16
N ILE A 94 -0.95 3.14 -14.21
CA ILE A 94 -1.78 2.75 -13.06
C ILE A 94 -2.99 3.67 -13.00
N ARG A 95 -4.20 3.11 -13.12
CA ARG A 95 -5.47 3.86 -13.07
C ARG A 95 -6.38 3.28 -11.99
N ARG A 96 -7.08 4.15 -11.26
CA ARG A 96 -8.13 3.75 -10.31
C ARG A 96 -9.49 4.08 -10.90
N GLN A 97 -10.39 3.10 -10.94
CA GLN A 97 -11.79 3.29 -11.31
C GLN A 97 -12.62 3.26 -10.03
N GLY A 98 -13.40 4.30 -9.78
CA GLY A 98 -14.43 4.22 -8.75
C GLY A 98 -15.47 3.20 -9.19
N THR A 99 -15.80 2.24 -8.34
CA THR A 99 -16.99 1.41 -8.50
C THR A 99 -18.20 2.32 -8.27
N GLY A 100 -18.52 3.14 -9.26
CA GLY A 100 -19.78 3.86 -9.30
C GLY A 100 -20.87 2.79 -9.31
N THR A 101 -21.66 2.74 -8.23
CA THR A 101 -22.91 2.00 -8.13
C THR A 101 -23.61 2.02 -9.48
N ILE A 102 -23.56 0.91 -10.22
CA ILE A 102 -24.46 0.71 -11.36
C ILE A 102 -25.79 0.40 -10.69
N GLU A 103 -26.51 1.43 -10.25
CA GLU A 103 -27.87 1.26 -9.76
C GLU A 103 -28.73 0.98 -11.00
N PRO A 104 -29.32 -0.22 -11.16
CA PRO A 104 -30.27 -0.45 -12.23
C PRO A 104 -31.53 0.35 -11.89
N SER A 105 -31.58 1.59 -12.38
CA SER A 105 -32.78 2.44 -12.31
C SER A 105 -33.85 1.85 -13.23
N VAL A 106 -34.48 0.75 -12.82
CA VAL A 106 -35.76 0.31 -13.33
C VAL A 106 -36.81 1.14 -12.60
N LYS A 107 -37.24 2.24 -13.21
CA LYS A 107 -38.42 2.97 -12.75
C LYS A 107 -39.64 2.08 -12.97
N PRO A 108 -40.51 1.85 -11.96
CA PRO A 108 -41.80 1.21 -12.22
C PRO A 108 -42.63 2.15 -13.09
N ASN A 109 -42.98 1.68 -14.28
CA ASN A 109 -43.96 2.34 -15.14
C ASN A 109 -45.32 2.27 -14.44
N THR A 110 -45.94 3.43 -14.23
CA THR A 110 -47.32 3.54 -13.72
C THR A 110 -48.30 3.26 -14.85
#